data_AF-A0A3L8P5L3-F1
#
_entry.id   AF-A0A3L8P5L3-F1
#
_cell.length_a   1.000
_cell.length_b   1.000
_cell.length_c   1.000
_cell.angle_alpha   90.00
_cell.angle_beta   90.00
_cell.angle_gamma   90.00
#
_symmetry.space_group_name_H-M   'P 1'
#
loop_
_entity.id
_entity.type
_entity.pdbx_description
1 polymer ?
#
loop_
_entity_poly.entity_id
_entity_poly.type
_entity_poly.pdbx_seq_one_letter_code
_entity_poly.pdbx_strand_id
1 'polypeptide(L)'
;MATIGLPALLLAGLLPGVVPGSTAAAVGAPLVRSSAVASPTGPIDTTSEAAVRTAYQQLWASAASTSIVPTGGSTSSCTTFTTSAAAQSATQNAINFARGLAGENGVSLQAGYNSAAASSALIMAASGRLSHSPDSSFSCWTQAGKDAAGRSNILIDSTHNPSAARTAKLYLDDSDASNTAVGHRRWLLRPEATTMGSGNAQSGSWFGNSIYVFTFGDDNAAAPAKAFYAWPSAGFFPTQLEPAGRWSLSTSSGGSFANAHVSVTGPGGNALAVHQYAPENGYADNTLTWDVSGVAGTSSSSPSTYTVTVSGISGAAASSYTYYVRLFDPTAAPQDLVLPADGGVAGRTTTRTVISVSHHKVRRHRHVGVRLGAVASNGQAVSGRFVIYVGRHKVRTFVLRASSRSTRVLRLAFDTPGNKRVRAVFKPYGAYASSRSAVRIRVR
;
A
#
# COMPACT_ATOMS: atom_id res chain seq x y z
N MET A 1 20.61 -51.96 40.06
CA MET A 1 21.83 -52.28 40.83
C MET A 1 22.99 -52.13 39.85
N ALA A 2 23.99 -51.26 39.98
CA ALA A 2 24.54 -50.57 41.13
C ALA A 2 25.07 -49.17 40.76
N THR A 3 25.08 -48.31 41.76
CA THR A 3 25.63 -46.94 41.90
C THR A 3 27.17 -46.95 42.00
N ILE A 4 27.91 -45.88 41.66
CA ILE A 4 28.58 -44.84 42.51
C ILE A 4 29.86 -44.45 41.71
N GLY A 5 30.43 -43.24 41.61
CA GLY A 5 30.22 -41.94 42.26
C GLY A 5 31.25 -40.91 41.76
N LEU A 6 31.02 -39.64 42.11
CA LEU A 6 31.96 -38.51 42.02
C LEU A 6 33.00 -38.58 43.16
N PRO A 7 34.09 -37.78 43.05
CA PRO A 7 34.15 -36.62 43.94
C PRO A 7 34.67 -35.32 43.29
N ALA A 8 34.31 -34.22 43.94
CA ALA A 8 34.77 -32.86 43.73
C ALA A 8 36.08 -32.57 44.50
N LEU A 9 36.82 -31.53 44.09
CA LEU A 9 37.74 -30.80 44.99
C LEU A 9 37.78 -29.30 44.64
N LEU A 10 37.54 -28.46 45.66
CA LEU A 10 37.68 -27.00 45.71
C LEU A 10 39.16 -26.58 45.91
N LEU A 11 39.55 -25.34 45.54
CA LEU A 11 39.79 -24.21 46.49
C LEU A 11 40.28 -22.88 45.84
N ALA A 12 39.74 -21.76 46.36
CA ALA A 12 40.23 -20.38 46.58
C ALA A 12 41.53 -19.86 45.91
N GLY A 13 41.74 -18.57 45.60
CA GLY A 13 41.07 -17.29 45.91
C GLY A 13 42.04 -16.11 45.72
N LEU A 14 41.54 -14.88 45.93
CA LEU A 14 42.22 -13.58 46.17
C LEU A 14 42.62 -12.64 44.98
N LEU A 15 41.85 -11.55 44.89
CA LEU A 15 42.17 -10.16 44.45
C LEU A 15 43.20 -9.52 45.42
N PRO A 16 43.95 -8.42 45.09
CA PRO A 16 43.41 -7.12 44.60
C PRO A 16 44.33 -6.24 43.70
N GLY A 17 43.77 -5.15 43.16
CA GLY A 17 44.55 -4.07 42.54
C GLY A 17 43.72 -3.03 41.78
N VAL A 18 43.37 -1.93 42.45
CA VAL A 18 42.71 -0.74 41.87
C VAL A 18 43.78 0.18 41.27
N VAL A 19 43.53 0.70 40.07
CA VAL A 19 44.26 1.85 39.50
C VAL A 19 43.23 2.85 38.93
N PRO A 20 43.28 4.14 39.29
CA PRO A 20 42.35 5.14 38.76
C PRO A 20 42.91 5.80 37.50
N GLY A 21 42.08 5.96 36.47
CA GLY A 21 42.49 6.64 35.23
C GLY A 21 41.32 7.04 34.34
N SER A 22 40.98 8.33 34.40
CA SER A 22 40.47 9.16 33.30
C SER A 22 39.05 8.88 32.77
N THR A 23 38.09 9.64 33.30
CA THR A 23 36.75 9.82 32.72
C THR A 23 36.82 10.63 31.42
N ALA A 24 36.89 9.96 30.27
CA ALA A 24 36.50 10.56 29.00
C ALA A 24 34.97 10.40 28.84
N ALA A 25 34.25 11.52 28.99
CA ALA A 25 32.82 11.57 28.72
C ALA A 25 32.56 11.34 27.22
N ALA A 26 32.25 10.10 26.86
CA ALA A 26 31.68 9.79 25.56
C ALA A 26 30.25 10.36 25.52
N VAL A 27 30.09 11.50 24.85
CA VAL A 27 28.78 12.07 24.52
C VAL A 27 28.10 11.08 23.58
N GLY A 28 27.26 10.22 24.14
CA GLY A 28 26.45 9.26 23.39
C GLY A 28 25.55 10.02 22.42
N ALA A 29 25.82 9.89 21.12
CA ALA A 29 24.90 10.31 20.09
C ALA A 29 23.54 9.62 20.34
N PRO A 30 22.41 10.33 20.28
CA PRO A 30 21.12 9.71 20.53
C PRO A 30 20.89 8.64 19.47
N LEU A 31 20.78 7.39 19.91
CA LEU A 31 20.25 6.30 19.10
C LEU A 31 18.87 6.72 18.61
N VAL A 32 18.78 7.14 17.35
CA VAL A 32 17.51 7.32 16.66
C VAL A 32 16.90 5.93 16.54
N ARG A 33 16.07 5.56 17.53
CA ARG A 33 15.17 4.42 17.40
C ARG A 33 14.31 4.70 16.18
N SER A 34 14.61 4.02 15.08
CA SER A 34 13.72 3.93 13.94
C SER A 34 12.40 3.40 14.48
N SER A 35 11.42 4.30 14.63
CA SER A 35 10.08 3.88 15.01
C SER A 35 9.55 3.11 13.82
N ALA A 36 9.49 1.78 13.95
CA ALA A 36 8.76 0.95 13.01
C ALA A 36 7.33 1.50 12.98
N VAL A 37 7.01 2.24 11.93
CA VAL A 37 5.65 2.69 11.69
C VAL A 37 4.87 1.41 11.43
N ALA A 38 4.01 1.02 12.37
CA ALA A 38 3.11 -0.11 12.18
C ALA A 38 2.37 0.08 10.85
N SER A 39 2.46 -0.91 9.97
CA SER A 39 1.71 -0.91 8.72
C SER A 39 0.23 -0.69 9.05
N PRO A 40 -0.49 0.17 8.31
CA PRO A 40 -1.94 0.26 8.46
C PRO A 40 -2.52 -1.16 8.33
N THR A 41 -3.08 -1.67 9.42
CA THR A 41 -3.71 -3.00 9.47
C THR A 41 -5.18 -2.96 9.03
N GLY A 42 -5.68 -1.79 8.62
CA GLY A 42 -7.08 -1.56 8.28
C GLY A 42 -7.30 -0.91 6.92
N PRO A 43 -8.56 -0.69 6.55
CA PRO A 43 -8.97 -0.13 5.25
C PRO A 43 -8.33 1.23 4.96
N ILE A 44 -7.98 1.47 3.69
CA ILE A 44 -7.52 2.77 3.20
C ILE A 44 -8.73 3.62 2.83
N ASP A 45 -8.75 4.89 3.26
CA ASP A 45 -9.76 5.85 2.80
C ASP A 45 -9.52 6.23 1.33
N THR A 46 -10.14 5.49 0.42
CA THR A 46 -10.04 5.72 -1.02
C THR A 46 -10.77 6.97 -1.48
N THR A 47 -11.56 7.63 -0.63
CA THR A 47 -12.14 8.96 -0.96
C THR A 47 -11.10 10.07 -0.88
N SER A 48 -9.97 9.81 -0.23
CA SER A 48 -8.87 10.74 -0.01
C SER A 48 -7.63 10.35 -0.82
N GLU A 49 -7.34 11.11 -1.88
CA GLU A 49 -6.11 10.96 -2.68
C GLU A 49 -4.85 10.95 -1.80
N ALA A 50 -4.83 11.79 -0.76
CA ALA A 50 -3.70 11.90 0.15
C ALA A 50 -3.52 10.64 1.01
N ALA A 51 -4.62 9.98 1.42
CA ALA A 51 -4.57 8.73 2.17
C ALA A 51 -4.01 7.60 1.28
N VAL A 52 -4.54 7.46 0.06
CA VAL A 52 -4.08 6.46 -0.91
C VAL A 52 -2.61 6.68 -1.27
N ARG A 53 -2.21 7.91 -1.57
CA ARG A 53 -0.80 8.25 -1.87
C ARG A 53 0.14 7.95 -0.71
N THR A 54 -0.29 8.24 0.53
CA THR A 54 0.52 7.95 1.72
C THR A 54 0.68 6.44 1.92
N ALA A 55 -0.41 5.68 1.82
CA ALA A 55 -0.37 4.23 1.94
C ALA A 55 0.47 3.59 0.82
N TYR A 56 0.36 4.09 -0.41
CA TYR A 56 1.17 3.63 -1.54
C TYR A 56 2.67 3.81 -1.26
N GLN A 57 3.08 4.99 -0.78
CA GLN A 57 4.48 5.27 -0.45
C GLN A 57 5.00 4.39 0.70
N GLN A 58 4.15 4.09 1.68
CA GLN A 58 4.53 3.31 2.86
C GLN A 58 4.62 1.81 2.57
N LEU A 59 3.66 1.27 1.81
CA LEU A 59 3.47 -0.17 1.68
C LEU A 59 3.87 -0.71 0.31
N TRP A 60 3.47 -0.03 -0.78
CA TRP A 60 3.67 -0.54 -2.13
C TRP A 60 5.01 -0.15 -2.72
N ALA A 61 5.43 1.11 -2.60
CA ALA A 61 6.64 1.61 -3.22
C ALA A 61 7.92 0.89 -2.72
N SER A 62 7.99 0.61 -1.42
CA SER A 62 9.07 -0.17 -0.81
C SER A 62 9.02 -1.64 -1.24
N ALA A 63 7.83 -2.23 -1.32
CA ALA A 63 7.65 -3.60 -1.78
C ALA A 63 7.99 -3.76 -3.28
N ALA A 64 7.81 -2.71 -4.08
CA ALA A 64 8.15 -2.72 -5.50
C ALA A 64 9.65 -2.76 -5.78
N SER A 65 10.48 -2.25 -4.86
CA SER A 65 11.94 -2.30 -4.96
C SER A 65 12.58 -3.43 -4.13
N THR A 66 11.80 -4.18 -3.36
CA THR A 66 12.32 -5.27 -2.54
C THR A 66 12.34 -6.57 -3.35
N SER A 67 13.54 -7.08 -3.64
CA SER A 67 13.74 -8.39 -4.24
C SER A 67 13.23 -9.50 -3.30
N ILE A 68 12.59 -10.51 -3.89
CA ILE A 68 12.09 -11.69 -3.17
C ILE A 68 12.80 -12.97 -3.61
N VAL A 69 13.97 -12.84 -4.25
CA VAL A 69 14.81 -13.99 -4.63
C VAL A 69 15.17 -14.78 -3.35
N PRO A 70 14.87 -16.09 -3.29
CA PRO A 70 15.15 -16.89 -2.12
C PRO A 70 16.59 -17.37 -2.07
N THR A 71 17.01 -17.88 -0.91
CA THR A 71 18.35 -18.44 -0.69
C THR A 71 18.27 -19.79 0.05
N GLY A 72 19.39 -20.49 0.14
CA GLY A 72 19.54 -21.67 1.01
C GLY A 72 18.78 -22.94 0.58
N GLY A 73 18.09 -22.93 -0.55
CA GLY A 73 17.41 -24.10 -1.13
C GLY A 73 18.15 -24.67 -2.34
N SER A 74 17.65 -25.80 -2.83
CA SER A 74 18.19 -26.51 -3.99
C SER A 74 17.12 -27.34 -4.68
N THR A 75 17.06 -27.26 -6.01
CA THR A 75 16.15 -28.10 -6.81
C THR A 75 16.76 -29.44 -7.22
N SER A 76 18.08 -29.62 -7.09
CA SER A 76 18.72 -30.92 -7.34
C SER A 76 18.61 -31.87 -6.16
N SER A 77 18.67 -31.35 -4.93
CA SER A 77 18.49 -32.11 -3.68
C SER A 77 17.11 -31.92 -3.05
N CYS A 78 16.20 -31.23 -3.75
CA CYS A 78 14.85 -30.92 -3.28
C CYS A 78 14.80 -30.31 -1.86
N THR A 79 15.73 -29.41 -1.59
CA THR A 79 15.82 -28.67 -0.34
C THR A 79 15.03 -27.37 -0.46
N THR A 80 14.07 -27.17 0.43
CA THR A 80 13.21 -25.98 0.43
C THR A 80 14.02 -24.70 0.60
N PHE A 81 13.62 -23.70 -0.17
CA PHE A 81 14.21 -22.36 -0.18
C PHE A 81 13.74 -21.52 1.01
N THR A 82 14.61 -20.63 1.47
CA THR A 82 14.29 -19.65 2.51
C THR A 82 14.05 -18.28 1.89
N THR A 83 12.93 -17.66 2.24
CA THR A 83 12.65 -16.25 1.93
C THR A 83 13.04 -15.38 3.11
N SER A 84 13.80 -14.30 2.86
CA SER A 84 14.27 -13.41 3.93
C SER A 84 13.11 -12.70 4.65
N ALA A 85 13.32 -12.33 5.91
CA ALA A 85 12.31 -11.59 6.69
C ALA A 85 11.92 -10.25 6.03
N ALA A 86 12.86 -9.58 5.37
CA ALA A 86 12.59 -8.35 4.60
C ALA A 86 11.68 -8.62 3.40
N ALA A 87 11.94 -9.70 2.65
CA ALA A 87 11.09 -10.12 1.52
C ALA A 87 9.68 -10.54 1.98
N GLN A 88 9.57 -11.26 3.10
CA GLN A 88 8.27 -11.59 3.71
C GLN A 88 7.51 -10.32 4.11
N SER A 89 8.16 -9.38 4.80
CA SER A 89 7.54 -8.12 5.22
C SER A 89 7.10 -7.28 4.04
N ALA A 90 7.89 -7.22 2.96
CA ALA A 90 7.53 -6.53 1.73
C ALA A 90 6.34 -7.20 1.03
N THR A 91 6.28 -8.53 1.01
CA THR A 91 5.14 -9.28 0.45
C THR A 91 3.86 -8.99 1.24
N GLN A 92 3.94 -9.03 2.57
CA GLN A 92 2.81 -8.67 3.44
C GLN A 92 2.35 -7.23 3.19
N ASN A 93 3.27 -6.28 3.05
CA ASN A 93 2.92 -4.88 2.78
C ASN A 93 2.24 -4.70 1.42
N ALA A 94 2.70 -5.38 0.37
CA ALA A 94 2.05 -5.33 -0.94
C ALA A 94 0.62 -5.89 -0.89
N ILE A 95 0.43 -7.05 -0.25
CA ILE A 95 -0.89 -7.67 -0.05
C ILE A 95 -1.79 -6.74 0.77
N ASN A 96 -1.30 -6.20 1.88
CA ASN A 96 -2.09 -5.35 2.77
C ASN A 96 -2.44 -4.00 2.14
N PHE A 97 -1.59 -3.48 1.24
CA PHE A 97 -1.94 -2.30 0.45
C PHE A 97 -3.12 -2.58 -0.49
N ALA A 98 -3.08 -3.71 -1.21
CA ALA A 98 -4.17 -4.10 -2.11
C ALA A 98 -5.47 -4.37 -1.33
N ARG A 99 -5.39 -5.11 -0.22
CA ARG A 99 -6.51 -5.34 0.71
C ARG A 99 -7.07 -4.02 1.23
N GLY A 100 -6.21 -3.10 1.66
CA GLY A 100 -6.61 -1.77 2.12
C GLY A 100 -7.35 -0.95 1.06
N LEU A 101 -6.96 -1.02 -0.22
CA LEU A 101 -7.68 -0.38 -1.34
C LEU A 101 -9.05 -1.01 -1.57
N ALA A 102 -9.14 -2.34 -1.50
CA ALA A 102 -10.41 -3.06 -1.54
C ALA A 102 -11.31 -2.75 -0.31
N GLY A 103 -10.73 -2.15 0.72
CA GLY A 103 -11.36 -1.74 1.96
C GLY A 103 -11.39 -2.84 3.02
N GLU A 104 -10.44 -3.76 2.95
CA GLU A 104 -10.27 -4.88 3.87
C GLU A 104 -9.17 -4.61 4.90
N ASN A 105 -9.22 -5.38 5.99
CA ASN A 105 -8.13 -5.42 6.96
C ASN A 105 -6.91 -6.14 6.39
N GLY A 106 -5.72 -5.76 6.84
CA GLY A 106 -4.48 -6.44 6.50
C GLY A 106 -4.39 -7.83 7.12
N VAL A 107 -3.59 -8.70 6.51
CA VAL A 107 -3.22 -10.01 7.02
C VAL A 107 -1.81 -10.00 7.62
N SER A 108 -1.51 -11.05 8.39
CA SER A 108 -0.14 -11.38 8.82
C SER A 108 0.35 -12.66 8.14
N LEU A 109 1.60 -12.67 7.68
CA LEU A 109 2.21 -13.88 7.13
C LEU A 109 2.73 -14.78 8.26
N GLN A 110 2.20 -16.00 8.34
CA GLN A 110 2.52 -16.95 9.40
C GLN A 110 3.63 -17.92 8.99
N ALA A 111 4.55 -18.21 9.91
CA ALA A 111 5.71 -19.05 9.64
C ALA A 111 5.36 -20.44 9.09
N GLY A 112 4.33 -21.09 9.65
CA GLY A 112 3.86 -22.40 9.18
C GLY A 112 3.37 -22.36 7.72
N TYR A 113 2.55 -21.36 7.37
CA TYR A 113 2.07 -21.19 6.00
C TYR A 113 3.18 -20.73 5.04
N ASN A 114 4.17 -19.97 5.51
CA ASN A 114 5.34 -19.61 4.71
C ASN A 114 6.14 -20.86 4.30
N SER A 115 6.37 -21.78 5.23
CA SER A 115 7.06 -23.06 4.95
C SER A 115 6.26 -23.95 3.98
N ALA A 116 4.94 -24.01 4.15
CA ALA A 116 4.07 -24.72 3.22
C ALA A 116 4.11 -24.12 1.81
N ALA A 117 3.98 -22.80 1.71
CA ALA A 117 4.08 -22.07 0.44
C ALA A 117 5.45 -22.26 -0.24
N ALA A 118 6.55 -22.28 0.52
CA ALA A 118 7.88 -22.52 -0.05
C ALA A 118 8.03 -23.94 -0.63
N SER A 119 7.34 -24.92 -0.05
CA SER A 119 7.30 -26.30 -0.57
C SER A 119 6.51 -26.39 -1.88
N SER A 120 5.38 -25.69 -1.99
CA SER A 120 4.62 -25.53 -3.24
C SER A 120 5.47 -24.84 -4.33
N ALA A 121 6.11 -23.71 -3.98
CA ALA A 121 6.95 -22.96 -4.90
C ALA A 121 8.13 -23.80 -5.43
N LEU A 122 8.73 -24.64 -4.58
CA LEU A 122 9.81 -25.56 -4.97
C LEU A 122 9.36 -26.54 -6.06
N ILE A 123 8.18 -27.14 -5.91
CA ILE A 123 7.61 -28.07 -6.90
C ILE A 123 7.45 -27.38 -8.26
N MET A 124 6.87 -26.17 -8.28
CA MET A 124 6.65 -25.42 -9.52
C MET A 124 7.97 -25.02 -10.18
N ALA A 125 8.88 -24.42 -9.42
CA ALA A 125 10.17 -23.96 -9.92
C ALA A 125 11.02 -25.11 -10.45
N ALA A 126 11.13 -26.22 -9.71
CA ALA A 126 11.93 -27.39 -10.10
C ALA A 126 11.36 -28.08 -11.35
N SER A 127 10.05 -27.98 -11.58
CA SER A 127 9.39 -28.62 -12.72
C SER A 127 9.28 -27.73 -13.95
N GLY A 128 9.44 -26.40 -13.81
CA GLY A 128 9.13 -25.45 -14.88
C GLY A 128 7.65 -25.48 -15.29
N ARG A 129 6.75 -25.92 -14.40
CA ARG A 129 5.33 -26.20 -14.67
C ARG A 129 4.47 -25.65 -13.53
N LEU A 130 3.22 -25.33 -13.82
CA LEU A 130 2.24 -24.80 -12.86
C LEU A 130 1.04 -25.75 -12.74
N SER A 131 0.64 -26.11 -11.51
CA SER A 131 -0.57 -26.88 -11.24
C SER A 131 -1.02 -26.71 -9.79
N HIS A 132 -2.33 -26.55 -9.54
CA HIS A 132 -2.87 -26.62 -8.16
C HIS A 132 -2.95 -28.06 -7.63
N SER A 133 -2.75 -29.06 -8.48
CA SER A 133 -2.77 -30.48 -8.13
C SER A 133 -1.59 -31.21 -8.76
N PRO A 134 -0.34 -30.82 -8.41
CA PRO A 134 0.84 -31.46 -8.99
C PRO A 134 0.84 -32.95 -8.61
N ASP A 135 1.10 -33.80 -9.58
CA ASP A 135 1.27 -35.24 -9.39
C ASP A 135 2.75 -35.60 -9.20
N SER A 136 3.04 -36.88 -8.95
CA SER A 136 4.41 -37.38 -8.72
C SER A 136 5.35 -37.26 -9.92
N SER A 137 4.87 -36.82 -11.10
CA SER A 137 5.74 -36.49 -12.25
C SER A 137 6.44 -35.13 -12.09
N PHE A 138 6.01 -34.29 -11.16
CA PHE A 138 6.66 -33.02 -10.88
C PHE A 138 7.99 -33.25 -10.13
N SER A 139 9.03 -32.51 -10.51
CA SER A 139 10.29 -32.48 -9.79
C SER A 139 10.09 -31.98 -8.36
N CYS A 140 10.81 -32.59 -7.41
CA CYS A 140 10.70 -32.28 -5.97
C CYS A 140 9.29 -32.42 -5.39
N TRP A 141 8.44 -33.21 -6.03
CA TRP A 141 7.10 -33.49 -5.52
C TRP A 141 7.15 -34.10 -4.12
N THR A 142 6.28 -33.56 -3.26
CA THR A 142 5.95 -34.13 -1.96
C THR A 142 4.46 -33.96 -1.72
N GLN A 143 3.87 -34.85 -0.91
CA GLN A 143 2.46 -34.72 -0.53
C GLN A 143 2.17 -33.36 0.13
N ALA A 144 3.05 -32.90 1.03
CA ALA A 144 2.90 -31.60 1.69
C ALA A 144 2.96 -30.41 0.72
N GLY A 145 3.86 -30.44 -0.27
CA GLY A 145 3.95 -29.40 -1.30
C GLY A 145 2.73 -29.41 -2.24
N LYS A 146 2.21 -30.60 -2.60
CA LYS A 146 0.96 -30.74 -3.35
C LYS A 146 -0.22 -30.14 -2.59
N ASP A 147 -0.36 -30.46 -1.31
CA ASP A 147 -1.45 -29.93 -0.48
C ASP A 147 -1.35 -28.42 -0.29
N ALA A 148 -0.12 -27.88 -0.23
CA ALA A 148 0.11 -26.45 -0.21
C ALA A 148 -0.25 -25.78 -1.56
N ALA A 149 0.05 -26.41 -2.69
CA ALA A 149 -0.31 -25.89 -4.03
C ALA A 149 -1.83 -25.78 -4.21
N GLY A 150 -2.58 -26.77 -3.74
CA GLY A 150 -4.05 -26.77 -3.78
C GLY A 150 -4.71 -25.73 -2.86
N ARG A 151 -3.93 -25.06 -2.00
CA ARG A 151 -4.38 -24.07 -1.01
C ARG A 151 -3.78 -22.68 -1.23
N SER A 152 -3.01 -22.53 -2.30
CA SER A 152 -2.27 -21.32 -2.60
C SER A 152 -2.70 -20.73 -3.91
N ASN A 153 -2.60 -19.41 -4.02
CA ASN A 153 -2.34 -18.79 -5.31
C ASN A 153 -0.91 -19.16 -5.71
N ILE A 154 -0.71 -19.63 -6.94
CA ILE A 154 0.60 -20.09 -7.43
C ILE A 154 1.00 -19.35 -8.69
N LEU A 155 2.28 -19.03 -8.80
CA LEU A 155 2.85 -18.43 -9.99
C LEU A 155 4.16 -19.12 -10.36
N ILE A 156 4.43 -19.15 -11.66
CA ILE A 156 5.74 -19.44 -12.21
C ILE A 156 6.08 -18.36 -13.23
N ASP A 157 7.33 -17.92 -13.22
CA ASP A 157 7.82 -16.85 -14.09
C ASP A 157 9.27 -17.12 -14.49
N SER A 158 9.69 -16.57 -15.62
CA SER A 158 11.09 -16.58 -16.09
C SER A 158 11.89 -15.33 -15.64
N THR A 159 11.28 -14.47 -14.83
CA THR A 159 11.90 -13.25 -14.30
C THR A 159 12.95 -13.56 -13.24
N HIS A 160 14.17 -13.07 -13.45
CA HIS A 160 15.33 -13.40 -12.60
C HIS A 160 15.44 -12.53 -11.33
N ASN A 161 14.70 -11.42 -11.23
CA ASN A 161 14.68 -10.56 -10.05
C ASN A 161 13.27 -10.04 -9.74
N PRO A 162 12.36 -10.94 -9.32
CA PRO A 162 11.01 -10.55 -8.95
C PRO A 162 11.03 -9.67 -7.69
N SER A 163 10.11 -8.71 -7.63
CA SER A 163 9.84 -7.93 -6.43
C SER A 163 8.51 -8.31 -5.79
N ALA A 164 8.38 -8.02 -4.49
CA ALA A 164 7.20 -8.37 -3.71
C ALA A 164 5.92 -7.74 -4.25
N ALA A 165 5.97 -6.46 -4.67
CA ALA A 165 4.79 -5.82 -5.25
C ALA A 165 4.44 -6.37 -6.63
N ARG A 166 5.44 -6.78 -7.42
CA ARG A 166 5.21 -7.37 -8.74
C ARG A 166 4.47 -8.70 -8.64
N THR A 167 4.87 -9.59 -7.72
CA THR A 167 4.16 -10.87 -7.55
C THR A 167 2.74 -10.69 -7.03
N ALA A 168 2.52 -9.79 -6.06
CA ALA A 168 1.17 -9.42 -5.64
C ALA A 168 0.34 -8.86 -6.81
N LYS A 169 0.94 -7.99 -7.65
CA LYS A 169 0.26 -7.44 -8.83
C LYS A 169 -0.12 -8.53 -9.82
N LEU A 170 0.74 -9.53 -10.10
CA LEU A 170 0.40 -10.60 -11.04
C LEU A 170 -0.85 -11.38 -10.61
N TYR A 171 -0.99 -11.69 -9.32
CA TYR A 171 -2.21 -12.30 -8.80
C TYR A 171 -3.43 -11.38 -8.82
N LEU A 172 -3.23 -10.07 -8.66
CA LEU A 172 -4.30 -9.09 -8.71
C LEU A 172 -4.75 -8.79 -10.14
N ASP A 173 -3.84 -8.75 -11.11
CA ASP A 173 -4.13 -8.58 -12.52
C ASP A 173 -4.88 -9.79 -13.05
N ASP A 174 -4.40 -10.98 -12.66
CA ASP A 174 -4.92 -12.27 -13.04
C ASP A 174 -5.14 -12.38 -14.56
N SER A 175 -4.11 -11.96 -15.32
CA SER A 175 -4.22 -11.61 -16.74
C SER A 175 -4.24 -12.79 -17.71
N ASP A 176 -4.03 -14.02 -17.23
CA ASP A 176 -4.11 -15.20 -18.09
C ASP A 176 -5.54 -15.36 -18.65
N ALA A 177 -5.66 -15.87 -19.88
CA ALA A 177 -6.94 -16.12 -20.52
C ALA A 177 -7.80 -17.15 -19.79
N SER A 178 -7.18 -18.08 -19.03
CA SER A 178 -7.93 -19.05 -18.21
C SER A 178 -8.44 -18.49 -16.88
N ASN A 179 -8.05 -17.27 -16.51
CA ASN A 179 -8.32 -16.72 -15.18
C ASN A 179 -9.47 -15.69 -15.19
N THR A 180 -10.50 -15.94 -16.00
CA THR A 180 -11.69 -15.08 -16.14
C THR A 180 -12.47 -14.94 -14.82
N ALA A 181 -12.42 -15.95 -13.96
CA ALA A 181 -12.99 -15.91 -12.62
C ALA A 181 -12.25 -14.97 -11.64
N VAL A 182 -11.06 -14.47 -12.00
CA VAL A 182 -10.13 -13.69 -11.16
C VAL A 182 -9.91 -14.31 -9.77
N GLY A 183 -9.77 -15.64 -9.74
CA GLY A 183 -9.72 -16.43 -8.51
C GLY A 183 -8.57 -16.01 -7.59
N HIS A 184 -7.39 -15.70 -8.15
CA HIS A 184 -6.25 -15.30 -7.34
C HIS A 184 -6.51 -13.97 -6.63
N ARG A 185 -7.06 -12.99 -7.35
CA ARG A 185 -7.49 -11.69 -6.82
C ARG A 185 -8.54 -11.87 -5.73
N ARG A 186 -9.56 -12.70 -5.95
CA ARG A 186 -10.65 -12.97 -5.00
C ARG A 186 -10.11 -13.54 -3.69
N TRP A 187 -9.22 -14.52 -3.75
CA TRP A 187 -8.60 -15.10 -2.55
C TRP A 187 -7.67 -14.13 -1.82
N LEU A 188 -6.92 -13.29 -2.55
CA LEU A 188 -6.04 -12.30 -1.94
C LEU A 188 -6.81 -11.19 -1.20
N LEU A 189 -7.97 -10.82 -1.73
CA LEU A 189 -8.82 -9.74 -1.23
C LEU A 189 -9.98 -10.22 -0.35
N ARG A 190 -10.02 -11.51 -0.01
CA ARG A 190 -11.11 -12.11 0.78
C ARG A 190 -11.30 -11.40 2.13
N PRO A 191 -12.52 -10.93 2.47
CA PRO A 191 -12.75 -10.12 3.69
C PRO A 191 -12.38 -10.81 5.01
N GLU A 192 -12.66 -12.12 5.12
CA GLU A 192 -12.48 -12.87 6.37
C GLU A 192 -11.02 -13.23 6.66
N ALA A 193 -10.13 -13.16 5.66
CA ALA A 193 -8.75 -13.57 5.83
C ALA A 193 -8.01 -12.68 6.84
N THR A 194 -7.34 -13.30 7.82
CA THR A 194 -6.47 -12.63 8.81
C THR A 194 -5.01 -13.06 8.69
N THR A 195 -4.76 -14.24 8.15
CA THR A 195 -3.44 -14.84 7.96
C THR A 195 -3.26 -15.32 6.53
N MET A 196 -2.02 -15.35 6.07
CA MET A 196 -1.61 -15.97 4.82
C MET A 196 -0.20 -16.57 4.98
N GLY A 197 0.33 -17.21 3.96
CA GLY A 197 1.75 -17.58 3.86
C GLY A 197 2.34 -17.19 2.53
N SER A 198 3.64 -16.92 2.47
CA SER A 198 4.35 -16.69 1.21
C SER A 198 5.65 -17.49 1.18
N GLY A 199 5.94 -18.07 0.02
CA GLY A 199 7.16 -18.82 -0.24
C GLY A 199 7.61 -18.69 -1.68
N ASN A 200 8.92 -18.78 -1.87
CA ASN A 200 9.59 -18.58 -3.16
C ASN A 200 10.61 -19.70 -3.39
N ALA A 201 10.83 -20.08 -4.64
CA ALA A 201 11.88 -21.00 -5.06
C ALA A 201 12.48 -20.58 -6.41
N GLN A 202 13.72 -20.98 -6.68
CA GLN A 202 14.40 -20.69 -7.95
C GLN A 202 15.02 -21.98 -8.52
N SER A 203 14.83 -22.22 -9.82
CA SER A 203 15.52 -23.28 -10.57
C SER A 203 15.95 -22.76 -11.95
N GLY A 204 17.25 -22.52 -12.13
CA GLY A 204 17.75 -21.89 -13.36
C GLY A 204 17.02 -20.56 -13.61
N SER A 205 16.34 -20.44 -14.76
CA SER A 205 15.53 -19.26 -15.10
C SER A 205 14.12 -19.26 -14.49
N TRP A 206 13.65 -20.36 -13.91
CA TRP A 206 12.31 -20.46 -13.34
C TRP A 206 12.26 -19.96 -11.91
N PHE A 207 11.45 -18.94 -11.68
CA PHE A 207 11.04 -18.47 -10.37
C PHE A 207 9.64 -18.98 -10.05
N GLY A 208 9.51 -19.72 -8.94
CA GLY A 208 8.22 -20.12 -8.38
C GLY A 208 7.86 -19.25 -7.18
N ASN A 209 6.62 -18.79 -7.10
CA ASN A 209 6.08 -18.18 -5.89
C ASN A 209 4.70 -18.77 -5.57
N SER A 210 4.40 -18.86 -4.29
CA SER A 210 3.14 -19.38 -3.77
C SER A 210 2.68 -18.48 -2.63
N ILE A 211 1.40 -18.10 -2.64
CA ILE A 211 0.74 -17.40 -1.53
C ILE A 211 -0.34 -18.30 -0.98
N TYR A 212 -0.13 -18.84 0.21
CA TYR A 212 -1.09 -19.72 0.89
C TYR A 212 -2.27 -18.89 1.40
N VAL A 213 -3.45 -19.14 0.86
CA VAL A 213 -4.66 -18.30 1.04
C VAL A 213 -5.81 -19.03 1.74
N PHE A 214 -5.79 -20.38 1.78
CA PHE A 214 -6.84 -21.17 2.43
C PHE A 214 -6.51 -21.42 3.90
N THR A 215 -6.59 -20.35 4.69
CA THR A 215 -6.30 -20.33 6.14
C THR A 215 -7.58 -20.33 6.97
N PHE A 216 -8.62 -21.05 6.53
CA PHE A 216 -9.99 -20.96 7.06
C PHE A 216 -10.13 -21.17 8.58
N GLY A 217 -9.15 -21.77 9.25
CA GLY A 217 -9.12 -21.90 10.72
C GLY A 217 -8.75 -20.62 11.48
N ASP A 218 -8.20 -19.61 10.80
CA ASP A 218 -7.74 -18.35 11.38
C ASP A 218 -8.65 -17.16 10.99
N ASP A 219 -9.72 -17.41 10.25
CA ASP A 219 -10.56 -16.37 9.67
C ASP A 219 -11.29 -15.53 10.72
N ASN A 220 -11.47 -14.25 10.42
CA ASN A 220 -12.34 -13.37 11.18
C ASN A 220 -13.77 -13.47 10.63
N ALA A 221 -14.56 -14.38 11.20
CA ALA A 221 -15.97 -14.53 10.86
C ALA A 221 -16.84 -13.27 11.14
N ALA A 222 -16.32 -12.32 11.92
CA ALA A 222 -16.98 -11.04 12.19
C ALA A 222 -16.54 -9.92 11.23
N ALA A 223 -15.86 -10.24 10.12
CA ALA A 223 -15.54 -9.26 9.09
C ALA A 223 -16.82 -8.58 8.59
N PRO A 224 -16.90 -7.24 8.60
CA PRO A 224 -18.13 -6.55 8.25
C PRO A 224 -18.47 -6.75 6.77
N ALA A 225 -19.68 -7.25 6.51
CA ALA A 225 -20.21 -7.34 5.15
C ALA A 225 -20.35 -5.94 4.54
N LYS A 226 -19.71 -5.72 3.39
CA LYS A 226 -19.89 -4.51 2.58
C LYS A 226 -20.85 -4.80 1.45
N ALA A 227 -21.58 -3.76 1.02
CA ALA A 227 -22.52 -3.85 -0.07
C ALA A 227 -21.88 -4.42 -1.34
N PHE A 228 -20.68 -3.94 -1.68
CA PHE A 228 -19.84 -4.50 -2.72
C PHE A 228 -18.36 -4.18 -2.48
N TYR A 229 -17.51 -4.91 -3.20
CA TYR A 229 -16.07 -4.72 -3.28
C TYR A 229 -15.72 -4.67 -4.76
N ALA A 230 -14.88 -3.73 -5.18
CA ALA A 230 -14.50 -3.60 -6.58
C ALA A 230 -12.98 -3.60 -6.73
N TRP A 231 -12.52 -4.11 -7.86
CA TRP A 231 -11.13 -4.00 -8.28
C TRP A 231 -11.08 -3.56 -9.75
N PRO A 232 -10.57 -2.36 -10.08
CA PRO A 232 -10.13 -1.29 -9.18
C PRO A 232 -11.17 -0.84 -8.15
N SER A 233 -10.71 -0.38 -6.98
CA SER A 233 -11.61 0.07 -5.91
C SER A 233 -12.32 1.37 -6.26
N ALA A 234 -13.53 1.56 -5.72
CA ALA A 234 -14.19 2.86 -5.76
C ALA A 234 -13.33 3.96 -5.09
N GLY A 235 -13.29 5.14 -5.69
CA GLY A 235 -12.47 6.27 -5.25
C GLY A 235 -11.12 6.36 -5.98
N PHE A 236 -10.13 6.96 -5.32
CA PHE A 236 -8.76 7.09 -5.81
C PHE A 236 -8.06 5.75 -5.85
N PHE A 237 -7.49 5.42 -7.02
CA PHE A 237 -6.82 4.14 -7.25
C PHE A 237 -5.48 4.35 -7.98
N PRO A 238 -4.37 3.76 -7.51
CA PRO A 238 -3.08 3.90 -8.17
C PRO A 238 -3.08 3.29 -9.57
N THR A 239 -2.61 4.04 -10.56
CA THR A 239 -2.46 3.52 -11.93
C THR A 239 -1.56 2.28 -12.00
N GLN A 240 -0.63 2.12 -11.06
CA GLN A 240 0.33 1.01 -11.02
C GLN A 240 -0.31 -0.32 -10.62
N LEU A 241 -1.54 -0.32 -10.10
CA LEU A 241 -2.31 -1.52 -9.78
C LEU A 241 -3.48 -1.71 -10.74
N GLU A 242 -3.61 -0.86 -11.77
CA GLU A 242 -4.65 -1.03 -12.77
C GLU A 242 -4.42 -2.38 -13.50
N PRO A 243 -5.43 -3.26 -13.55
CA PRO A 243 -5.29 -4.64 -14.01
C PRO A 243 -5.41 -4.80 -15.54
N ALA A 244 -4.85 -3.85 -16.30
CA ALA A 244 -4.93 -3.78 -17.75
C ALA A 244 -6.37 -3.90 -18.30
N GLY A 245 -7.34 -3.28 -17.60
CA GLY A 245 -8.75 -3.33 -17.95
C GLY A 245 -9.55 -4.50 -17.37
N ARG A 246 -8.93 -5.52 -16.74
CA ARG A 246 -9.64 -6.65 -16.13
C ARG A 246 -10.28 -6.29 -14.79
N TRP A 247 -11.47 -5.73 -14.83
CA TRP A 247 -12.15 -5.19 -13.66
C TRP A 247 -13.14 -6.22 -13.08
N SER A 248 -13.45 -6.08 -11.80
CA SER A 248 -14.37 -7.00 -11.11
C SER A 248 -15.16 -6.33 -9.99
N LEU A 249 -16.34 -6.88 -9.69
CA LEU A 249 -17.15 -6.50 -8.54
C LEU A 249 -17.68 -7.75 -7.83
N SER A 250 -17.52 -7.78 -6.51
CA SER A 250 -17.96 -8.86 -5.62
C SER A 250 -19.04 -8.37 -4.66
N THR A 251 -19.90 -9.28 -4.21
CA THR A 251 -20.88 -9.00 -3.15
C THR A 251 -20.79 -10.05 -2.04
N SER A 252 -20.64 -9.60 -0.79
CA SER A 252 -20.53 -10.47 0.41
C SER A 252 -21.83 -11.17 0.81
N SER A 253 -22.97 -10.80 0.21
CA SER A 253 -24.30 -11.33 0.56
C SER A 253 -24.69 -12.60 -0.22
N GLY A 254 -23.78 -13.15 -1.04
CA GLY A 254 -24.12 -14.28 -1.92
C GLY A 254 -25.00 -13.87 -3.11
N GLY A 255 -24.96 -12.59 -3.50
CA GLY A 255 -25.66 -12.09 -4.67
C GLY A 255 -25.30 -12.85 -5.95
N SER A 256 -26.26 -12.94 -6.86
CA SER A 256 -26.10 -13.54 -8.18
C SER A 256 -25.94 -12.47 -9.25
N PHE A 257 -25.00 -12.72 -10.16
CA PHE A 257 -24.70 -11.90 -11.33
C PHE A 257 -25.24 -12.49 -12.64
N ALA A 258 -26.09 -13.52 -12.58
CA ALA A 258 -26.56 -14.25 -13.76
C ALA A 258 -27.24 -13.34 -14.81
N ASN A 259 -27.93 -12.28 -14.36
CA ASN A 259 -28.60 -11.31 -15.21
C ASN A 259 -27.94 -9.92 -15.13
N ALA A 260 -26.70 -9.86 -14.66
CA ALA A 260 -26.03 -8.59 -14.44
C ALA A 260 -25.49 -7.99 -15.74
N HIS A 261 -25.50 -6.67 -15.82
CA HIS A 261 -24.97 -5.91 -16.95
C HIS A 261 -23.99 -4.85 -16.46
N VAL A 262 -22.87 -4.73 -17.18
CA VAL A 262 -21.82 -3.74 -16.88
C VAL A 262 -21.80 -2.66 -17.95
N SER A 263 -21.71 -1.40 -17.52
CA SER A 263 -21.37 -0.26 -18.38
C SER A 263 -20.25 0.56 -17.75
N VAL A 264 -19.29 0.99 -18.57
CA VAL A 264 -18.19 1.86 -18.14
C VAL A 264 -18.13 3.10 -19.02
N THR A 265 -18.07 4.27 -18.40
CA THR A 265 -17.88 5.57 -19.07
C THR A 265 -16.50 6.11 -18.72
N GLY A 266 -15.73 6.48 -19.73
CA GLY A 266 -14.38 7.02 -19.56
C GLY A 266 -14.36 8.50 -19.14
N PRO A 267 -13.17 9.07 -18.87
CA PRO A 267 -13.01 10.44 -18.37
C PRO A 267 -13.58 11.54 -19.27
N GLY A 268 -13.66 11.28 -20.59
CA GLY A 268 -14.25 12.21 -21.56
C GLY A 268 -15.77 12.12 -21.68
N GLY A 269 -16.44 11.26 -20.89
CA GLY A 269 -17.89 11.04 -20.97
C GLY A 269 -18.32 10.01 -22.02
N ASN A 270 -17.39 9.43 -22.78
CA ASN A 270 -17.68 8.41 -23.78
C ASN A 270 -17.86 7.03 -23.13
N ALA A 271 -18.80 6.23 -23.63
CA ALA A 271 -18.92 4.83 -23.26
C ALA A 271 -17.70 4.03 -23.76
N LEU A 272 -17.17 3.15 -22.91
CA LEU A 272 -16.08 2.24 -23.24
C LEU A 272 -16.64 0.86 -23.58
N ALA A 273 -15.97 0.15 -24.48
CA ALA A 273 -16.34 -1.23 -24.80
C ALA A 273 -16.00 -2.16 -23.62
N VAL A 274 -16.96 -3.00 -23.25
CA VAL A 274 -16.86 -3.94 -22.14
C VAL A 274 -17.08 -5.35 -22.67
N HIS A 275 -16.18 -6.26 -22.35
CA HIS A 275 -16.37 -7.69 -22.52
C HIS A 275 -16.61 -8.34 -21.17
N GLN A 276 -17.85 -8.72 -20.89
CA GLN A 276 -18.26 -9.34 -19.64
C GLN A 276 -18.08 -10.86 -19.70
N TYR A 277 -17.46 -11.44 -18.68
CA TYR A 277 -17.30 -12.89 -18.54
C TYR A 277 -18.51 -13.50 -17.83
N ALA A 278 -18.78 -14.78 -18.11
CA ALA A 278 -19.77 -15.54 -17.37
C ALA A 278 -19.36 -15.61 -15.88
N PRO A 279 -20.29 -15.38 -14.93
CA PRO A 279 -19.96 -15.50 -13.51
C PRO A 279 -19.57 -16.94 -13.13
N GLU A 280 -18.48 -17.08 -12.40
CA GLU A 280 -17.97 -18.36 -11.90
C GLU A 280 -17.98 -18.35 -10.36
N ASN A 281 -18.66 -19.34 -9.78
CA ASN A 281 -18.78 -19.52 -8.33
C ASN A 281 -17.70 -20.48 -7.79
N GLY A 282 -17.48 -20.49 -6.47
CA GLY A 282 -16.50 -21.38 -5.83
C GLY A 282 -15.15 -20.77 -5.50
N TYR A 283 -14.98 -19.45 -5.72
CA TYR A 283 -13.76 -18.70 -5.40
C TYR A 283 -14.08 -17.54 -4.46
N ALA A 284 -13.89 -17.67 -3.15
CA ALA A 284 -14.31 -16.65 -2.17
C ALA A 284 -15.74 -16.09 -2.49
N ASP A 285 -15.93 -14.78 -2.35
CA ASP A 285 -17.21 -14.10 -2.67
C ASP A 285 -17.57 -14.19 -4.16
N ASN A 286 -18.86 -14.34 -4.45
CA ASN A 286 -19.41 -14.26 -5.81
C ASN A 286 -18.99 -12.95 -6.46
N THR A 287 -18.50 -13.04 -7.69
CA THR A 287 -17.83 -11.94 -8.39
C THR A 287 -18.22 -11.94 -9.87
N LEU A 288 -18.50 -10.76 -10.40
CA LEU A 288 -18.57 -10.51 -11.85
C LEU A 288 -17.25 -9.91 -12.32
N THR A 289 -16.72 -10.42 -13.44
CA THR A 289 -15.49 -9.94 -14.09
C THR A 289 -15.80 -9.45 -15.49
N TRP A 290 -15.11 -8.40 -15.93
CA TRP A 290 -15.17 -7.91 -17.29
C TRP A 290 -13.87 -7.23 -17.69
N ASP A 291 -13.54 -7.26 -18.98
CA ASP A 291 -12.45 -6.48 -19.54
C ASP A 291 -12.99 -5.16 -20.13
N VAL A 292 -12.36 -4.04 -19.78
CA VAL A 292 -12.67 -2.70 -20.28
C VAL A 292 -11.62 -2.29 -21.30
N SER A 293 -12.04 -2.05 -22.54
CA SER A 293 -11.14 -1.57 -23.59
C SER A 293 -10.88 -0.06 -23.44
N GLY A 294 -9.64 0.36 -23.74
CA GLY A 294 -9.28 1.77 -23.77
C GLY A 294 -9.08 2.42 -22.40
N VAL A 295 -8.92 1.63 -21.33
CA VAL A 295 -8.46 2.15 -20.04
C VAL A 295 -7.01 2.63 -20.20
N ALA A 296 -6.83 3.95 -20.16
CA ALA A 296 -5.52 4.56 -20.20
C ALA A 296 -4.97 4.70 -18.78
N GLY A 297 -3.79 4.15 -18.54
CA GLY A 297 -2.96 4.51 -17.39
C GLY A 297 -2.60 5.99 -17.43
N THR A 298 -2.21 6.56 -16.28
CA THR A 298 -1.87 7.98 -16.18
C THR A 298 -0.58 8.17 -15.42
N SER A 299 0.33 8.99 -15.95
CA SER A 299 1.51 9.47 -15.20
C SER A 299 1.21 10.78 -14.44
N SER A 300 -0.04 11.22 -14.44
CA SER A 300 -0.47 12.48 -13.81
C SER A 300 -0.92 12.26 -12.38
N SER A 301 -0.62 13.22 -11.52
CA SER A 301 -1.25 13.28 -10.19
C SER A 301 -2.73 13.65 -10.27
N SER A 302 -3.20 14.20 -11.40
CA SER A 302 -4.61 14.49 -11.62
C SER A 302 -5.35 13.21 -12.04
N PRO A 303 -6.46 12.85 -11.35
CA PRO A 303 -7.12 11.58 -11.61
C PRO A 303 -7.92 11.57 -12.92
N SER A 304 -7.79 10.48 -13.68
CA SER A 304 -8.71 10.08 -14.73
C SER A 304 -9.91 9.36 -14.10
N THR A 305 -11.11 9.92 -14.23
CA THR A 305 -12.31 9.37 -13.58
C THR A 305 -13.12 8.52 -14.56
N TYR A 306 -13.36 7.27 -14.19
CA TYR A 306 -14.24 6.35 -14.89
C TYR A 306 -15.50 6.13 -14.05
N THR A 307 -16.66 6.10 -14.68
CA THR A 307 -17.92 5.76 -14.03
C THR A 307 -18.27 4.32 -14.38
N VAL A 308 -18.47 3.47 -13.38
CA VAL A 308 -18.86 2.08 -13.55
C VAL A 308 -20.26 1.90 -13.00
N THR A 309 -21.11 1.23 -13.77
CA THR A 309 -22.41 0.76 -13.31
C THR A 309 -22.50 -0.74 -13.54
N VAL A 310 -22.88 -1.47 -12.49
CA VAL A 310 -23.24 -2.90 -12.55
C VAL A 310 -24.67 -3.02 -12.08
N SER A 311 -25.58 -3.39 -12.98
CA SER A 311 -27.02 -3.53 -12.72
C SER A 311 -27.46 -4.99 -12.88
N GLY A 312 -28.71 -5.32 -12.51
CA GLY A 312 -29.27 -6.66 -12.69
C GLY A 312 -28.81 -7.70 -11.66
N ILE A 313 -28.26 -7.25 -10.53
CA ILE A 313 -27.81 -8.11 -9.44
C ILE A 313 -29.04 -8.58 -8.64
N SER A 314 -29.11 -9.85 -8.29
CA SER A 314 -30.17 -10.40 -7.44
C SER A 314 -29.60 -10.98 -6.15
N GLY A 315 -30.38 -10.98 -5.07
CA GLY A 315 -29.93 -11.52 -3.77
C GLY A 315 -28.84 -10.70 -3.04
N ALA A 316 -28.34 -9.61 -3.63
CA ALA A 316 -27.44 -8.67 -2.97
C ALA A 316 -28.19 -7.55 -2.25
N ALA A 317 -27.47 -6.72 -1.49
CA ALA A 317 -28.02 -5.57 -0.77
C ALA A 317 -28.66 -4.51 -1.70
N ALA A 318 -28.25 -4.46 -2.97
CA ALA A 318 -28.89 -3.66 -4.01
C ALA A 318 -28.82 -4.38 -5.36
N SER A 319 -29.78 -4.08 -6.25
CA SER A 319 -29.81 -4.66 -7.60
C SER A 319 -28.92 -3.92 -8.61
N SER A 320 -28.36 -2.78 -8.21
CA SER A 320 -27.46 -1.98 -9.02
C SER A 320 -26.48 -1.21 -8.15
N TYR A 321 -25.23 -1.13 -8.59
CA TYR A 321 -24.17 -0.31 -8.00
C TYR A 321 -23.60 0.61 -9.06
N THR A 322 -23.43 1.89 -8.72
CA THR A 322 -22.68 2.86 -9.53
C THR A 322 -21.59 3.49 -8.68
N TYR A 323 -20.37 3.51 -9.20
CA TYR A 323 -19.21 4.04 -8.50
C TYR A 323 -18.18 4.64 -9.46
N TYR A 324 -17.24 5.40 -8.89
CA TYR A 324 -16.17 6.04 -9.65
C TYR A 324 -14.84 5.36 -9.38
N VAL A 325 -14.08 5.07 -10.44
CA VAL A 325 -12.66 4.73 -10.37
C VAL A 325 -11.86 5.96 -10.78
N ARG A 326 -11.06 6.51 -9.86
CA ARG A 326 -10.22 7.69 -10.07
C ARG A 326 -8.77 7.25 -10.18
N LEU A 327 -8.36 6.82 -11.38
CA LEU A 327 -6.98 6.41 -11.65
C LEU A 327 -6.05 7.61 -11.57
N PHE A 328 -5.00 7.53 -10.76
CA PHE A 328 -4.01 8.59 -10.63
C PHE A 328 -2.61 8.01 -10.38
N ASP A 329 -1.57 8.81 -10.60
CA ASP A 329 -0.21 8.44 -10.25
C ASP A 329 0.15 8.93 -8.83
N PRO A 330 0.29 8.03 -7.84
CA PRO A 330 0.75 8.35 -6.50
C PRO A 330 2.25 8.70 -6.41
N THR A 331 3.03 8.41 -7.46
CA THR A 331 4.46 8.75 -7.55
C THR A 331 4.72 10.09 -8.22
N ALA A 332 3.80 10.55 -9.07
CA ALA A 332 3.87 11.88 -9.66
C ALA A 332 3.93 12.93 -8.55
N ALA A 333 4.81 13.93 -8.73
CA ALA A 333 4.82 15.09 -7.88
C ALA A 333 3.39 15.66 -7.83
N PRO A 334 2.82 15.91 -6.64
CA PRO A 334 1.55 16.62 -6.56
C PRO A 334 1.75 17.91 -7.35
N GLN A 335 0.90 18.19 -8.36
CA GLN A 335 1.04 19.37 -9.24
C GLN A 335 1.61 20.55 -8.45
N ASP A 336 2.87 20.90 -8.74
CA ASP A 336 3.47 22.11 -8.21
C ASP A 336 2.59 23.24 -8.71
N LEU A 337 2.02 24.01 -7.79
CA LEU A 337 1.27 25.19 -8.18
C LEU A 337 2.27 26.24 -8.68
N VAL A 338 2.59 26.20 -9.97
CA VAL A 338 3.45 27.20 -10.63
C VAL A 338 2.63 28.49 -10.76
N LEU A 339 2.95 29.49 -9.95
CA LEU A 339 2.28 30.79 -9.98
C LEU A 339 2.94 31.72 -11.02
N PRO A 340 2.20 32.34 -11.95
CA PRO A 340 2.74 33.35 -12.86
C PRO A 340 3.29 34.58 -12.11
N ALA A 341 4.20 35.31 -12.75
CA ALA A 341 4.85 36.49 -12.21
C ALA A 341 4.05 37.78 -12.51
N ASP A 342 3.33 38.37 -11.54
CA ASP A 342 2.88 39.77 -11.62
C ASP A 342 3.02 40.54 -10.29
N GLY A 343 3.26 41.85 -10.40
CA GLY A 343 3.90 42.72 -9.39
C GLY A 343 3.01 43.47 -8.38
N GLY A 344 3.66 44.21 -7.46
CA GLY A 344 3.05 45.23 -6.59
C GLY A 344 3.40 45.17 -5.09
N VAL A 345 3.93 46.27 -4.55
CA VAL A 345 4.58 46.56 -3.24
C VAL A 345 3.56 46.72 -2.08
N ALA A 346 3.80 46.45 -0.77
CA ALA A 346 4.42 47.31 0.27
C ALA A 346 4.45 46.66 1.68
N GLY A 347 5.34 47.15 2.56
CA GLY A 347 5.99 46.46 3.68
C GLY A 347 5.28 46.28 5.06
N ARG A 348 6.11 46.25 6.11
CA ARG A 348 5.90 46.10 7.59
C ARG A 348 6.30 44.77 8.29
N THR A 349 7.48 44.80 8.92
CA THR A 349 8.18 43.72 9.63
C THR A 349 7.44 43.25 10.89
N THR A 350 7.27 41.93 11.09
CA THR A 350 7.06 41.32 12.42
C THR A 350 7.54 39.86 12.43
N THR A 351 8.28 39.53 13.49
CA THR A 351 8.97 38.28 13.78
C THR A 351 8.00 37.21 14.32
N ARG A 352 8.19 35.93 13.93
CA ARG A 352 7.53 34.71 14.43
C ARG A 352 6.01 34.80 14.63
N THR A 353 5.23 34.13 13.77
CA THR A 353 3.81 33.87 14.06
C THR A 353 3.53 32.38 14.16
N VAL A 354 3.38 31.87 15.38
CA VAL A 354 2.53 30.71 15.64
C VAL A 354 1.10 31.24 15.60
N ILE A 355 0.36 30.97 14.51
CA ILE A 355 -1.07 31.31 14.46
C ILE A 355 -1.83 30.19 15.17
N SER A 356 -2.17 30.42 16.44
CA SER A 356 -3.28 29.70 17.09
C SER A 356 -4.57 30.42 16.72
N VAL A 357 -5.42 29.78 15.90
CA VAL A 357 -6.79 30.27 15.69
C VAL A 357 -7.59 29.94 16.95
N SER A 358 -7.75 30.92 17.84
CA SER A 358 -8.68 30.86 18.97
C SER A 358 -9.96 31.61 18.62
N HIS A 359 -11.08 30.90 18.83
CA HIS A 359 -12.46 31.39 18.81
C HIS A 359 -12.96 31.88 17.46
N HIS A 360 -13.60 31.00 16.70
CA HIS A 360 -14.96 31.20 16.18
C HIS A 360 -15.64 29.81 16.23
N LYS A 361 -16.83 29.69 16.83
CA LYS A 361 -17.63 28.46 16.76
C LYS A 361 -18.00 28.25 15.29
N VAL A 362 -17.35 27.32 14.58
CA VAL A 362 -17.62 27.07 13.16
C VAL A 362 -18.74 26.03 13.05
N ARG A 363 -19.99 26.51 12.89
CA ARG A 363 -21.12 25.62 12.55
C ARG A 363 -21.17 25.43 11.02
N ARG A 364 -20.99 24.17 10.60
CA ARG A 364 -21.15 23.58 9.25
C ARG A 364 -20.18 24.02 8.16
N HIS A 365 -19.93 23.07 7.24
CA HIS A 365 -19.09 23.11 6.04
C HIS A 365 -19.00 24.52 5.44
N ARG A 366 -17.84 25.17 5.59
CA ARG A 366 -17.49 26.37 4.82
C ARG A 366 -16.04 26.25 4.35
N HIS A 367 -15.82 26.68 3.12
CA HIS A 367 -14.49 26.82 2.52
C HIS A 367 -13.61 27.75 3.37
N VAL A 368 -12.45 27.27 3.83
CA VAL A 368 -11.49 28.07 4.60
C VAL A 368 -10.43 28.65 3.66
N GLY A 369 -10.42 29.96 3.45
CA GLY A 369 -9.47 30.64 2.56
C GLY A 369 -8.12 30.95 3.23
N VAL A 370 -7.07 30.21 2.87
CA VAL A 370 -5.72 30.44 3.42
C VAL A 370 -4.86 31.29 2.46
N ARG A 371 -4.61 32.59 2.75
CA ARG A 371 -3.67 33.39 1.94
C ARG A 371 -2.23 33.18 2.40
N LEU A 372 -1.35 32.82 1.46
CA LEU A 372 0.07 32.56 1.69
C LEU A 372 0.95 33.55 0.91
N GLY A 373 1.74 34.39 1.61
CA GLY A 373 2.77 35.23 1.00
C GLY A 373 4.16 34.90 1.54
N ALA A 374 5.17 34.84 0.68
CA ALA A 374 6.57 34.67 1.08
C ALA A 374 7.37 35.90 0.63
N VAL A 375 8.01 36.60 1.56
CA VAL A 375 8.88 37.74 1.24
C VAL A 375 10.30 37.42 1.68
N ALA A 376 11.20 37.19 0.73
CA ALA A 376 12.62 37.17 1.00
C ALA A 376 13.09 38.62 1.18
N SER A 377 13.58 38.97 2.38
CA SER A 377 14.03 40.32 2.74
C SER A 377 15.31 40.75 1.99
N ASN A 378 15.96 39.82 1.30
CA ASN A 378 17.28 39.94 0.68
C ASN A 378 17.33 39.47 -0.79
N GLY A 379 16.18 39.32 -1.45
CA GLY A 379 16.13 39.00 -2.89
C GLY A 379 16.52 37.56 -3.26
N GLN A 380 16.75 36.67 -2.30
CA GLN A 380 17.04 35.26 -2.57
C GLN A 380 15.78 34.43 -2.77
N ALA A 381 15.86 33.42 -3.66
CA ALA A 381 14.78 32.46 -3.85
C ALA A 381 14.55 31.65 -2.57
N VAL A 382 13.30 31.54 -2.13
CA VAL A 382 12.93 30.73 -0.96
C VAL A 382 12.24 29.48 -1.47
N SER A 383 12.83 28.32 -1.18
CA SER A 383 12.20 27.03 -1.35
C SER A 383 11.87 26.41 0.00
N GLY A 384 10.70 25.80 0.13
CA GLY A 384 10.33 25.15 1.37
C GLY A 384 9.04 24.37 1.27
N ARG A 385 8.84 23.48 2.23
CA ARG A 385 7.66 22.64 2.35
C ARG A 385 6.60 23.35 3.18
N PHE A 386 5.43 23.54 2.58
CA PHE A 386 4.24 24.02 3.26
C PHE A 386 3.35 22.84 3.62
N VAL A 387 2.89 22.76 4.87
CA VAL A 387 2.05 21.65 5.36
C VAL A 387 0.82 22.23 6.05
N ILE A 388 -0.37 21.77 5.65
CA ILE A 388 -1.64 22.14 6.28
C ILE A 388 -2.11 20.97 7.13
N TYR A 389 -2.54 21.29 8.34
CA TYR A 389 -3.11 20.38 9.32
C TYR A 389 -4.54 20.80 9.66
N VAL A 390 -5.42 19.81 9.84
CA VAL A 390 -6.76 19.97 10.45
C VAL A 390 -6.79 19.11 11.71
N GLY A 391 -6.87 19.75 12.88
CA GLY A 391 -6.56 19.12 14.15
C GLY A 391 -5.10 18.67 14.21
N ARG A 392 -4.86 17.38 14.41
CA ARG A 392 -3.52 16.75 14.40
C ARG A 392 -3.16 16.12 13.04
N HIS A 393 -4.12 16.06 12.11
CA HIS A 393 -3.93 15.35 10.85
C HIS A 393 -3.40 16.28 9.78
N LYS A 394 -2.35 15.84 9.09
CA LYS A 394 -1.81 16.49 7.90
C LYS A 394 -2.78 16.27 6.74
N VAL A 395 -3.33 17.33 6.17
CA VAL A 395 -4.33 17.25 5.08
C VAL A 395 -3.74 17.57 3.72
N ARG A 396 -2.75 18.47 3.63
CA ARG A 396 -2.06 18.76 2.37
C ARG A 396 -0.61 19.16 2.59
N THR A 397 0.19 18.98 1.55
CA THR A 397 1.55 19.48 1.46
C THR A 397 1.78 20.06 0.09
N PHE A 398 2.47 21.20 0.06
CA PHE A 398 2.89 21.87 -1.15
C PHE A 398 4.38 22.18 -1.02
N VAL A 399 5.09 22.14 -2.13
CA VAL A 399 6.41 22.76 -2.22
C VAL A 399 6.18 24.19 -2.70
N LEU A 400 6.66 25.16 -1.92
CA LEU A 400 6.66 26.55 -2.35
C LEU A 400 8.06 26.86 -2.87
N ARG A 401 8.14 27.29 -4.13
CA ARG A 401 9.34 27.90 -4.71
C ARG A 401 8.96 29.32 -5.10
N ALA A 402 9.50 30.30 -4.38
CA ALA A 402 9.30 31.71 -4.70
C ALA A 402 10.62 32.30 -5.21
N SER A 403 10.61 32.84 -6.42
CA SER A 403 11.64 33.78 -6.88
C SER A 403 11.42 35.16 -6.22
N SER A 404 12.47 35.98 -6.20
CA SER A 404 12.55 37.24 -5.45
C SER A 404 11.30 38.12 -5.54
N ARG A 405 10.85 38.63 -4.38
CA ARG A 405 9.76 39.62 -4.19
C ARG A 405 8.41 39.26 -4.84
N SER A 406 7.72 38.27 -4.30
CA SER A 406 6.37 37.91 -4.76
C SER A 406 5.35 37.80 -3.61
N THR A 407 4.34 38.68 -3.61
CA THR A 407 3.15 38.50 -2.77
C THR A 407 2.12 37.74 -3.59
N ARG A 408 1.62 36.62 -3.07
CA ARG A 408 0.63 35.78 -3.76
C ARG A 408 -0.56 35.51 -2.85
N VAL A 409 -1.70 35.25 -3.46
CA VAL A 409 -2.92 34.85 -2.77
C VAL A 409 -3.28 33.47 -3.27
N LEU A 410 -2.87 32.45 -2.52
CA LEU A 410 -3.43 31.12 -2.71
C LEU A 410 -4.83 31.09 -2.10
N ARG A 411 -5.82 30.53 -2.80
CA ARG A 411 -7.11 30.17 -2.21
C ARG A 411 -7.18 28.65 -2.22
N LEU A 412 -7.07 28.06 -1.04
CA LEU A 412 -7.25 26.62 -0.87
C LEU A 412 -8.67 26.38 -0.37
N ALA A 413 -9.36 25.41 -0.97
CA ALA A 413 -10.59 24.88 -0.44
C ALA A 413 -10.30 23.48 0.12
N PHE A 414 -10.72 23.22 1.35
CA PHE A 414 -10.68 21.89 1.95
C PHE A 414 -11.82 21.78 2.97
N ASP A 415 -12.41 20.60 3.07
CA ASP A 415 -13.45 20.32 4.05
C ASP A 415 -12.84 20.13 5.44
N THR A 416 -13.41 20.82 6.43
CA THR A 416 -13.04 20.64 7.83
C THR A 416 -14.15 19.86 8.55
N PRO A 417 -13.88 18.66 9.07
CA PRO A 417 -14.85 17.94 9.88
C PRO A 417 -15.04 18.65 11.23
N GLY A 418 -16.16 19.37 11.40
CA GLY A 418 -16.53 20.03 12.65
C GLY A 418 -15.59 21.17 13.08
N ASN A 419 -15.49 21.39 14.40
CA ASN A 419 -14.73 22.49 15.03
C ASN A 419 -13.20 22.26 15.11
N LYS A 420 -12.59 21.57 14.14
CA LYS A 420 -11.16 21.25 14.19
C LYS A 420 -10.31 22.48 13.81
N ARG A 421 -9.25 22.74 14.60
CA ARG A 421 -8.30 23.84 14.34
C ARG A 421 -7.53 23.60 13.06
N VAL A 422 -7.43 24.60 12.19
CA VAL A 422 -6.54 24.57 11.03
C VAL A 422 -5.19 25.15 11.41
N ARG A 423 -4.10 24.43 11.14
CA ARG A 423 -2.72 24.89 11.35
C ARG A 423 -1.94 24.79 10.05
N ALA A 424 -1.20 25.83 9.72
CA ALA A 424 -0.28 25.84 8.59
C ALA A 424 1.17 25.95 9.07
N VAL A 425 2.07 25.14 8.51
CA VAL A 425 3.49 25.08 8.89
C VAL A 425 4.35 25.18 7.64
N PHE A 426 5.26 26.14 7.61
CA PHE A 426 6.29 26.25 6.56
C PHE A 426 7.64 25.78 7.09
N LYS A 427 8.33 24.93 6.32
CA LYS A 427 9.68 24.44 6.61
C LYS A 427 10.59 24.76 5.41
N PRO A 428 11.53 25.72 5.52
CA PRO A 428 12.44 26.04 4.43
C PRO A 428 13.40 24.87 4.13
N TYR A 429 13.87 24.76 2.89
CA TYR A 429 14.95 23.87 2.50
C TYR A 429 16.30 24.61 2.56
N GLY A 430 17.33 24.03 3.19
CA GLY A 430 18.70 24.57 3.25
C GLY A 430 19.05 25.41 4.49
N ALA A 431 20.35 25.56 4.77
CA ALA A 431 20.91 26.19 5.97
C ALA A 431 20.89 27.74 5.98
N TYR A 432 20.37 28.39 4.95
CA TYR A 432 20.32 29.85 4.83
C TYR A 432 19.03 30.49 5.38
N ALA A 433 18.32 29.81 6.28
CA ALA A 433 17.25 30.43 7.06
C ALA A 433 17.85 31.17 8.26
N SER A 434 18.66 32.20 8.01
CA SER A 434 18.91 33.20 9.05
C SER A 434 17.56 33.76 9.51
N SER A 435 17.45 34.11 10.78
CA SER A 435 16.22 34.56 11.48
C SER A 435 15.50 35.78 10.87
N ARG A 436 15.89 36.24 9.67
CA ARG A 436 15.42 37.44 8.97
C ARG A 436 14.61 37.17 7.70
N SER A 437 14.44 35.93 7.25
CA SER A 437 13.54 35.59 6.12
C SER A 437 12.09 35.48 6.60
N ALA A 438 11.30 36.55 6.43
CA ALA A 438 9.93 36.62 6.94
C ALA A 438 8.89 36.17 5.90
N VAL A 439 8.35 34.97 6.06
CA VAL A 439 7.15 34.52 5.31
C VAL A 439 5.89 35.02 6.03
N ARG A 440 5.05 35.80 5.35
CA ARG A 440 3.79 36.34 5.91
C ARG A 440 2.59 35.48 5.48
N ILE A 441 1.97 34.80 6.43
CA ILE A 441 0.79 33.97 6.20
C ILE A 441 -0.43 34.67 6.80
N ARG A 442 -1.48 34.93 6.01
CA ARG A 442 -2.71 35.58 6.48
C ARG A 442 -3.89 34.67 6.16
N VAL A 443 -4.47 34.04 7.18
CA VAL A 443 -5.70 33.25 7.04
C VAL A 443 -6.89 34.20 7.11
N ARG A 444 -7.84 34.13 6.17
CA ARG A 444 -9.11 34.89 6.24
C ARG A 444 -10.27 33.92 6.41
#